data_AF-A0A7G1IKX4-F1
#
_entry.id   AF-A0A7G1IKX4-F1
#
_cell.length_a   1.000
_cell.length_b   1.000
_cell.length_c   1.000
_cell.angle_alpha   90.00
_cell.angle_beta   90.00
_cell.angle_gamma   90.00
#
_symmetry.space_group_name_H-M   'P 1'
#
loop_
_entity.id
_entity.type
_entity.pdbx_description
1 polymer ?
#
loop_
_entity_poly.entity_id
_entity_poly.type
_entity_poly.pdbx_seq_one_letter_code
_entity_poly.pdbx_strand_id
1 'polypeptide(L)'
;MVVAVKPADVETVIGDLAAAATGAGSDSVEQVFVTVAAGVTTSYFESKLPAGTPVIRAMPNAAALVGAGVTALAKGRFVTPQQLNDVSALFDAVGVVLNVPEQQLDAVTAVSGSGPAYFFLLVEALVDAGVAVGLSRQVATELTAQTLAGSTAMLLERMEQERPAAGEPAGLRIDTTALQLRASVTSPVGRPPPRCASWKKAGFGGRRRSRPRRQKPL
;
A
#
# COMPACT_ATOMS: atom_id res chain seq x y z
N MET A 1 18.65 -6.67 1.83
CA MET A 1 18.62 -6.74 0.34
C MET A 1 17.20 -6.96 -0.12
N VAL A 2 16.72 -6.23 -1.13
CA VAL A 2 15.37 -6.40 -1.69
C VAL A 2 15.45 -7.16 -3.01
N VAL A 3 14.70 -8.27 -3.12
CA VAL A 3 14.57 -9.10 -4.32
C VAL A 3 13.27 -8.73 -5.02
N ALA A 4 13.38 -7.99 -6.13
CA ALA A 4 12.25 -7.43 -6.89
C ALA A 4 12.27 -7.87 -8.37
N VAL A 5 12.41 -9.18 -8.59
CA VAL A 5 12.30 -9.81 -9.91
C VAL A 5 10.93 -10.46 -10.08
N LYS A 6 10.57 -10.85 -11.32
CA LYS A 6 9.35 -11.63 -11.53
C LYS A 6 9.49 -12.99 -10.85
N PRO A 7 8.39 -13.62 -10.39
CA PRO A 7 8.43 -14.95 -9.78
C PRO A 7 9.15 -16.00 -10.62
N ALA A 8 8.93 -15.98 -11.94
CA ALA A 8 9.56 -16.88 -12.90
C ALA A 8 11.09 -16.68 -13.00
N ASP A 9 11.58 -15.48 -12.68
CA ASP A 9 13.01 -15.15 -12.78
C ASP A 9 13.76 -15.45 -11.48
N VAL A 10 13.07 -15.78 -10.38
CA VAL A 10 13.70 -16.01 -9.07
C VAL A 10 14.71 -17.15 -9.13
N GLU A 11 14.38 -18.24 -9.82
CA GLU A 11 15.29 -19.38 -9.97
C GLU A 11 16.59 -19.00 -10.69
N THR A 12 16.52 -18.06 -11.64
CA THR A 12 17.69 -17.62 -12.40
C THR A 12 18.66 -16.78 -11.57
N VAL A 13 18.16 -16.00 -10.61
CA VAL A 13 18.97 -15.09 -9.79
C VAL A 13 19.36 -15.67 -8.44
N ILE A 14 18.76 -16.79 -8.01
CA ILE A 14 18.96 -17.32 -6.65
C ILE A 14 20.41 -17.72 -6.37
N GLY A 15 21.14 -18.18 -7.39
CA GLY A 15 22.57 -18.52 -7.29
C GLY A 15 23.42 -17.30 -7.00
N ASP A 16 23.19 -16.20 -7.73
CA ASP A 16 23.88 -14.93 -7.53
C ASP A 16 23.57 -14.34 -6.16
N LEU A 17 22.30 -14.46 -5.72
CA LEU A 17 21.85 -14.04 -4.40
C LEU A 17 22.56 -14.83 -3.28
N ALA A 18 22.70 -16.15 -3.43
CA ALA A 18 23.41 -16.98 -2.47
C ALA A 18 24.90 -16.64 -2.41
N ALA A 19 25.54 -16.44 -3.58
CA ALA A 19 26.94 -16.03 -3.65
C ALA A 19 27.17 -14.66 -2.97
N ALA A 20 26.28 -13.69 -3.22
CA ALA A 20 26.31 -12.39 -2.58
C ALA A 20 26.14 -12.48 -1.05
N ALA A 21 25.30 -13.39 -0.56
CA ALA A 21 25.11 -13.64 0.87
C ALA A 21 26.39 -14.19 1.52
N THR A 22 27.11 -15.08 0.84
CA THR A 22 28.36 -15.69 1.34
C THR A 22 29.58 -14.78 1.24
N GLY A 23 29.60 -13.85 0.28
CA GLY A 23 30.71 -12.92 0.07
C GLY A 23 30.73 -11.75 1.06
N ALA A 24 29.65 -11.55 1.81
CA ALA A 24 29.60 -10.60 2.91
C ALA A 24 30.43 -11.17 4.08
N GLY A 25 31.66 -10.69 4.25
CA GLY A 25 32.63 -11.24 5.21
C GLY A 25 32.11 -11.28 6.66
N SER A 26 32.82 -12.01 7.53
CA SER A 26 32.40 -12.30 8.91
C SER A 26 32.18 -11.07 9.83
N ASP A 27 32.60 -9.87 9.40
CA ASP A 27 32.38 -8.57 10.09
C ASP A 27 31.18 -7.78 9.54
N SER A 28 30.43 -8.34 8.59
CA SER A 28 29.28 -7.67 7.99
C SER A 28 28.00 -7.90 8.81
N VAL A 29 27.17 -6.86 8.89
CA VAL A 29 25.84 -6.91 9.52
C VAL A 29 25.02 -8.01 8.85
N GLU A 30 24.38 -8.87 9.65
CA GLU A 30 23.55 -9.98 9.17
C GLU A 30 22.51 -9.48 8.15
N GLN A 31 22.62 -9.97 6.91
CA GLN A 31 21.84 -9.46 5.80
C GLN A 31 20.43 -10.06 5.77
N VAL A 32 19.41 -9.22 5.91
CA VAL A 32 18.00 -9.63 5.74
C VAL A 32 17.60 -9.57 4.27
N PHE A 33 17.06 -10.68 3.77
CA PHE A 33 16.49 -10.79 2.43
C PHE A 33 15.00 -10.43 2.48
N VAL A 34 14.59 -9.45 1.67
CA VAL A 34 13.19 -9.04 1.55
C VAL A 34 12.75 -9.33 0.13
N THR A 35 11.83 -10.26 -0.08
CA THR A 35 11.34 -10.62 -1.42
C THR A 35 9.95 -10.06 -1.66
N VAL A 36 9.74 -9.46 -2.84
CA VAL A 36 8.42 -9.03 -3.32
C VAL A 36 7.86 -9.93 -4.43
N ALA A 37 8.54 -11.05 -4.72
CA ALA A 37 8.10 -12.00 -5.72
C ALA A 37 6.84 -12.74 -5.24
N ALA A 38 5.72 -12.52 -5.94
CA ALA A 38 4.46 -13.18 -5.64
C ALA A 38 4.58 -14.71 -5.84
N GLY A 39 3.99 -15.49 -4.92
CA GLY A 39 3.92 -16.95 -5.03
C GLY A 39 5.22 -17.71 -4.72
N VAL A 40 6.33 -17.03 -4.43
CA VAL A 40 7.58 -17.69 -3.99
C VAL A 40 7.69 -17.61 -2.47
N THR A 41 7.73 -18.76 -1.82
CA THR A 41 7.67 -18.85 -0.35
C THR A 41 8.99 -18.49 0.32
N THR A 42 8.92 -18.04 1.58
CA THR A 42 10.11 -17.85 2.43
C THR A 42 10.92 -19.14 2.53
N SER A 43 10.24 -20.28 2.68
CA SER A 43 10.87 -21.61 2.71
C SER A 43 11.66 -21.95 1.45
N TYR A 44 11.21 -21.51 0.27
CA TYR A 44 11.95 -21.70 -0.98
C TYR A 44 13.28 -20.95 -0.93
N PHE A 45 13.27 -19.67 -0.55
CA PHE A 45 14.49 -18.89 -0.38
C PHE A 45 15.41 -19.49 0.69
N GLU A 46 14.87 -19.85 1.86
CA GLU A 46 15.63 -20.48 2.95
C GLU A 46 16.28 -21.81 2.53
N SER A 47 15.68 -22.55 1.60
CA SER A 47 16.25 -23.80 1.06
C SER A 47 17.39 -23.60 0.06
N LYS A 48 17.51 -22.40 -0.53
CA LYS A 48 18.48 -22.09 -1.59
C LYS A 48 19.58 -21.14 -1.13
N LEU A 49 19.30 -20.32 -0.12
CA LEU A 49 20.26 -19.42 0.51
C LEU A 49 21.06 -20.15 1.60
N PRO A 50 22.21 -19.59 2.04
CA PRO A 50 22.97 -20.15 3.15
C PRO A 50 22.11 -20.39 4.40
N ALA A 51 22.44 -21.43 5.15
CA ALA A 51 21.69 -21.81 6.35
C ALA A 51 21.62 -20.63 7.35
N GLY A 52 20.45 -20.41 7.91
CA GLY A 52 20.21 -19.32 8.86
C GLY A 52 19.90 -17.96 8.22
N THR A 53 19.87 -17.84 6.89
CA THR A 53 19.56 -16.57 6.23
C THR A 53 18.16 -16.06 6.59
N PRO A 54 18.02 -14.84 7.15
CA PRO A 54 16.72 -14.26 7.46
C PRO A 54 16.01 -13.78 6.19
N VAL A 55 14.82 -14.32 5.92
CA VAL A 55 13.99 -13.97 4.76
C VAL A 55 12.64 -13.42 5.20
N ILE A 56 12.24 -12.29 4.65
CA ILE A 56 10.91 -11.69 4.82
C ILE A 56 10.25 -11.62 3.44
N ARG A 57 9.01 -12.11 3.34
CA ARG A 57 8.18 -11.91 2.15
C ARG A 57 7.33 -10.67 2.36
N ALA A 58 7.41 -9.73 1.42
CA ALA A 58 6.69 -8.46 1.43
C ALA A 58 5.76 -8.37 0.23
N MET A 59 4.49 -8.06 0.45
CA MET A 59 3.51 -7.85 -0.61
C MET A 59 3.06 -6.37 -0.60
N PRO A 60 3.84 -5.45 -1.20
CA PRO A 60 3.45 -4.06 -1.39
C PRO A 60 2.42 -3.93 -2.52
N ASN A 61 1.80 -2.76 -2.63
CA ASN A 61 0.97 -2.38 -3.79
C ASN A 61 1.46 -1.08 -4.44
N ALA A 62 0.89 -0.76 -5.62
CA ALA A 62 1.29 0.39 -6.41
C ALA A 62 1.05 1.76 -5.72
N ALA A 63 0.17 1.81 -4.71
CA ALA A 63 -0.10 3.05 -3.98
C ALA A 63 1.10 3.52 -3.14
N ALA A 64 2.12 2.68 -2.95
CA ALA A 64 3.40 3.08 -2.35
C ALA A 64 4.10 4.23 -3.11
N LEU A 65 3.87 4.35 -4.43
CA LEU A 65 4.42 5.43 -5.27
C LEU A 65 3.95 6.83 -4.85
N VAL A 66 2.82 6.92 -4.13
CA VAL A 66 2.24 8.17 -3.63
C VAL A 66 2.23 8.22 -2.10
N GLY A 67 2.96 7.32 -1.43
CA GLY A 67 3.05 7.28 0.05
C GLY A 67 1.78 6.80 0.75
N ALA A 68 0.84 6.19 0.02
CA ALA A 68 -0.36 5.57 0.58
C ALA A 68 -0.42 4.08 0.27
N GLY A 69 0.77 3.44 0.24
CA GLY A 69 0.87 2.02 0.03
C GLY A 69 0.27 1.21 1.17
N VAL A 70 0.03 -0.06 0.90
CA VAL A 70 -0.12 -1.07 1.95
C VAL A 70 0.87 -2.17 1.64
N THR A 71 1.68 -2.54 2.62
CA THR A 71 2.63 -3.65 2.52
C THR A 71 2.31 -4.68 3.60
N ALA A 72 1.94 -5.89 3.19
CA ALA A 72 1.90 -6.99 4.13
C ALA A 72 3.24 -7.70 4.22
N LEU A 73 3.70 -7.99 5.43
CA LEU A 73 4.94 -8.70 5.70
C LEU A 73 4.62 -10.05 6.34
N ALA A 74 5.31 -11.08 5.86
CA ALA A 74 5.42 -12.36 6.54
C ALA A 74 6.88 -12.69 6.78
N LYS A 75 7.21 -13.02 8.02
CA LYS A 75 8.56 -13.39 8.42
C LYS A 75 8.82 -14.87 8.14
N GLY A 76 10.03 -15.17 7.65
CA GLY A 76 10.58 -16.52 7.61
C GLY A 76 11.03 -16.99 8.99
N ARG A 77 11.60 -18.20 9.02
CA ARG A 77 11.96 -18.91 10.24
C ARG A 77 13.08 -18.23 11.03
N PHE A 78 14.07 -17.68 10.32
CA PHE A 78 15.30 -17.15 10.93
C PHE A 78 15.23 -15.64 11.22
N VAL A 79 14.09 -15.00 10.94
CA VAL A 79 13.92 -13.55 11.16
C VAL A 79 13.68 -13.25 12.63
N THR A 80 14.54 -12.42 13.20
CA THR A 80 14.40 -11.91 14.57
C THR A 80 13.31 -10.83 14.66
N PRO A 81 12.74 -10.58 15.84
CA PRO A 81 11.79 -9.48 16.04
C PRO A 81 12.36 -8.11 15.65
N GLN A 82 13.64 -7.86 15.91
CA GLN A 82 14.30 -6.61 15.56
C GLN A 82 14.38 -6.43 14.04
N GLN A 83 14.82 -7.46 13.31
CA GLN A 83 14.87 -7.43 11.85
C GLN A 83 13.49 -7.21 11.21
N LEU A 84 12.45 -7.83 11.77
CA LEU A 84 11.08 -7.59 11.30
C LEU A 84 10.65 -6.14 11.55
N ASN A 85 10.99 -5.57 12.71
CA ASN A 85 10.69 -4.16 13.02
C ASN A 85 11.44 -3.19 12.09
N ASP A 86 12.72 -3.46 11.80
CA ASP A 86 13.53 -2.62 10.91
C ASP A 86 12.98 -2.65 9.48
N VAL A 87 12.59 -3.82 8.98
CA VAL A 87 11.95 -3.95 7.66
C VAL A 87 10.55 -3.35 7.66
N SER A 88 9.80 -3.45 8.77
CA SER A 88 8.51 -2.77 8.91
C SER A 88 8.69 -1.26 8.80
N ALA A 89 9.66 -0.67 9.51
CA ALA A 89 9.96 0.76 9.45
C ALA A 89 10.35 1.23 8.04
N LEU A 90 11.06 0.38 7.27
CA LEU A 90 11.39 0.67 5.87
C LEU A 90 10.13 0.84 4.99
N PHE A 91 9.14 -0.05 5.14
CA PHE A 91 7.90 0.03 4.36
C PHE A 91 6.92 1.05 4.92
N ASP A 92 6.98 1.36 6.22
CA ASP A 92 6.16 2.39 6.87
C ASP A 92 6.40 3.78 6.26
N ALA A 93 7.61 4.02 5.74
CA ALA A 93 7.95 5.26 5.03
C ALA A 93 7.14 5.50 3.75
N VAL A 94 6.52 4.47 3.17
CA VAL A 94 5.75 4.55 1.91
C VAL A 94 4.30 4.10 2.04
N GLY A 95 3.83 3.81 3.25
CA GLY A 95 2.46 3.37 3.49
C GLY A 95 2.28 2.60 4.78
N VAL A 96 1.14 1.91 4.91
CA VAL A 96 0.82 1.12 6.11
C VAL A 96 1.44 -0.27 6.00
N VAL A 97 1.99 -0.76 7.11
CA VAL A 97 2.54 -2.13 7.21
C VAL A 97 1.64 -3.03 8.05
N LEU A 98 1.37 -4.22 7.52
CA LEU A 98 0.59 -5.26 8.21
C LEU A 98 1.44 -6.53 8.36
N ASN A 99 1.54 -7.07 9.56
CA ASN A 99 2.19 -8.36 9.78
C ASN A 99 1.13 -9.47 9.73
N VAL A 100 1.30 -10.41 8.80
CA VAL A 100 0.35 -11.51 8.58
C VAL A 100 1.08 -12.85 8.46
N PRO A 101 0.41 -13.98 8.76
CA PRO A 101 0.92 -15.29 8.39
C PRO A 101 1.19 -15.40 6.88
N GLU A 102 2.26 -16.09 6.48
CA GLU A 102 2.63 -16.21 5.07
C GLU A 102 1.51 -16.78 4.19
N GLN A 103 0.73 -17.72 4.72
CA GLN A 103 -0.42 -18.34 4.05
C GLN A 103 -1.51 -17.32 3.66
N GLN A 104 -1.56 -16.17 4.32
CA GLN A 104 -2.53 -15.10 4.00
C GLN A 104 -2.01 -14.17 2.92
N LEU A 105 -0.74 -14.22 2.54
CA LEU A 105 -0.17 -13.26 1.59
C LEU A 105 -0.81 -13.33 0.21
N ASP A 106 -1.23 -14.51 -0.25
CA ASP A 106 -1.92 -14.62 -1.53
C ASP A 106 -3.30 -13.95 -1.49
N ALA A 107 -4.02 -14.07 -0.37
CA ALA A 107 -5.27 -13.33 -0.13
C ALA A 107 -5.02 -11.82 -0.03
N VAL A 108 -3.92 -11.40 0.61
CA VAL A 108 -3.53 -9.98 0.63
C VAL A 108 -3.23 -9.47 -0.78
N THR A 109 -2.51 -10.24 -1.61
CA THR A 109 -2.25 -9.85 -2.99
C THR A 109 -3.54 -9.68 -3.78
N ALA A 110 -4.51 -10.57 -3.59
CA ALA A 110 -5.82 -10.48 -4.23
C ALA A 110 -6.59 -9.22 -3.81
N VAL A 111 -6.53 -8.82 -2.53
CA VAL A 111 -7.25 -7.65 -2.00
C VAL A 111 -6.49 -6.34 -2.24
N SER A 112 -5.24 -6.25 -1.81
CA SER A 112 -4.44 -5.02 -1.79
C SER A 112 -3.54 -4.87 -3.01
N GLY A 113 -2.93 -5.96 -3.47
CA GLY A 113 -2.05 -5.94 -4.65
C GLY A 113 -2.83 -5.58 -5.92
N SER A 114 -3.96 -6.26 -6.14
CA SER A 114 -4.89 -5.98 -7.24
C SER A 114 -5.90 -4.86 -6.93
N GLY A 115 -6.00 -4.44 -5.66
CA GLY A 115 -6.94 -3.44 -5.16
C GLY A 115 -7.01 -2.15 -5.98
N PRO A 116 -5.87 -1.53 -6.38
CA PRO A 116 -5.87 -0.34 -7.22
C PRO A 116 -6.60 -0.54 -8.55
N ALA A 117 -6.51 -1.72 -9.17
CA ALA A 117 -7.21 -2.00 -10.43
C ALA A 117 -8.73 -2.03 -10.24
N TYR A 118 -9.21 -2.66 -9.16
CA TYR A 118 -10.64 -2.65 -8.81
C TYR A 118 -11.14 -1.23 -8.51
N PHE A 119 -10.33 -0.44 -7.80
CA PHE A 119 -10.66 0.95 -7.51
C PHE A 119 -10.76 1.81 -8.78
N PHE A 120 -9.84 1.66 -9.72
CA PHE A 120 -9.90 2.39 -10.99
C PHE A 120 -11.11 1.99 -11.83
N LEU A 121 -11.48 0.71 -11.83
CA LEU A 121 -12.71 0.24 -12.50
C LEU A 121 -13.97 0.86 -11.87
N LEU A 122 -14.03 0.95 -10.54
CA LEU A 122 -15.13 1.63 -9.84
C LEU A 122 -15.20 3.12 -10.20
N VAL A 123 -14.05 3.81 -10.22
CA VAL A 123 -13.97 5.22 -10.63
C VAL A 123 -14.50 5.39 -12.05
N GLU A 124 -14.05 4.57 -13.00
CA GLU A 124 -14.49 4.61 -14.39
C GLU A 124 -16.01 4.45 -14.52
N ALA A 125 -16.58 3.44 -13.85
CA ALA A 125 -18.03 3.20 -13.86
C ALA A 125 -18.84 4.39 -13.30
N LEU A 126 -18.38 5.02 -12.22
CA LEU A 126 -19.04 6.20 -11.66
C LEU A 126 -18.91 7.44 -12.55
N VAL A 127 -17.78 7.59 -13.24
CA VAL A 127 -17.59 8.65 -14.24
C VAL A 127 -18.55 8.46 -15.40
N ASP A 128 -18.66 7.25 -15.93
CA ASP A 128 -19.56 6.93 -17.04
C ASP A 128 -21.03 7.14 -16.66
N ALA A 129 -21.42 6.78 -15.43
CA ALA A 129 -22.75 7.09 -14.91
C ALA A 129 -23.01 8.61 -14.83
N GLY A 130 -22.03 9.39 -14.36
CA GLY A 130 -22.11 10.85 -14.32
C GLY A 130 -22.28 11.47 -15.72
N VAL A 131 -21.56 10.93 -16.71
CA VAL A 131 -21.68 11.35 -18.12
C VAL A 131 -23.06 10.99 -18.67
N ALA A 132 -23.58 9.80 -18.37
CA ALA A 132 -24.90 9.36 -18.83
C ALA A 132 -26.05 10.25 -18.33
N VAL A 133 -25.88 10.93 -17.19
CA VAL A 133 -26.87 11.89 -16.65
C VAL A 133 -26.56 13.35 -17.01
N GLY A 134 -25.62 13.60 -17.93
CA GLY A 134 -25.40 14.90 -18.55
C GLY A 134 -24.19 15.71 -18.07
N LEU A 135 -23.31 15.13 -17.21
CA LEU A 135 -22.05 15.79 -16.87
C LEU A 135 -21.02 15.67 -18.00
N SER A 136 -20.13 16.65 -18.11
CA SER A 136 -18.93 16.46 -18.94
C SER A 136 -18.03 15.41 -18.29
N ARG A 137 -17.34 14.60 -19.10
CA ARG A 137 -16.40 13.58 -18.59
C ARG A 137 -15.39 14.17 -17.61
N GLN A 138 -14.86 15.36 -17.91
CA GLN A 138 -13.92 16.06 -17.03
C GLN A 138 -14.53 16.35 -15.65
N VAL A 139 -15.76 16.89 -15.60
CA VAL A 139 -16.43 17.20 -14.33
C VAL A 139 -16.76 15.92 -13.57
N ALA A 140 -17.29 14.90 -14.25
CA ALA A 140 -17.58 13.61 -13.65
C ALA A 140 -16.33 12.95 -13.05
N THR A 141 -15.19 12.99 -13.76
CA THR A 141 -13.90 12.47 -13.27
C THR A 141 -13.43 13.20 -12.02
N GLU A 142 -13.43 14.53 -12.01
CA GLU A 142 -12.98 15.29 -10.84
C GLU A 142 -13.89 15.04 -9.63
N LEU A 143 -15.21 15.06 -9.82
CA LEU A 143 -16.18 14.78 -8.76
C LEU A 143 -15.98 13.39 -8.17
N THR A 144 -15.96 12.34 -9.00
CA THR A 144 -15.79 10.96 -8.54
C THR A 144 -14.47 10.76 -7.80
N ALA A 145 -13.35 11.24 -8.37
CA ALA A 145 -12.04 11.06 -7.76
C ALA A 145 -11.93 11.75 -6.39
N GLN A 146 -12.37 13.01 -6.29
CA GLN A 146 -12.32 13.76 -5.04
C GLN A 146 -13.27 13.20 -3.98
N THR A 147 -14.48 12.80 -4.38
CA THR A 147 -15.46 12.19 -3.46
C THR A 147 -14.91 10.89 -2.88
N LEU A 148 -14.40 9.98 -3.72
CA LEU A 148 -13.87 8.71 -3.23
C LEU A 148 -12.61 8.89 -2.36
N ALA A 149 -11.72 9.81 -2.71
CA ALA A 149 -10.57 10.14 -1.90
C ALA A 149 -10.97 10.70 -0.52
N GLY A 150 -11.93 11.64 -0.48
CA GLY A 150 -12.49 12.17 0.77
C GLY A 150 -13.18 11.10 1.62
N SER A 151 -14.02 10.26 1.02
CA SER A 151 -14.71 9.17 1.71
C SER A 151 -13.74 8.14 2.29
N THR A 152 -12.68 7.80 1.56
CA THR A 152 -11.63 6.90 2.05
C THR A 152 -10.87 7.52 3.21
N ALA A 153 -10.54 8.82 3.14
CA ALA A 153 -9.89 9.52 4.25
C ALA A 153 -10.75 9.53 5.53
N MET A 154 -12.06 9.77 5.40
CA MET A 154 -13.00 9.71 6.53
C MET A 154 -13.09 8.30 7.13
N LEU A 155 -13.03 7.26 6.29
CA LEU A 155 -13.01 5.88 6.74
C LEU A 155 -11.74 5.57 7.52
N LEU A 156 -10.57 5.94 7.00
CA LEU A 156 -9.28 5.71 7.65
C LEU A 156 -9.17 6.47 8.98
N GLU A 157 -9.70 7.69 9.06
CA GLU A 157 -9.73 8.45 10.32
C GLU A 157 -10.58 7.76 11.39
N ARG A 158 -11.74 7.21 11.01
CA ARG A 158 -12.57 6.40 11.92
C ARG A 158 -11.87 5.10 12.35
N MET A 159 -11.22 4.41 11.42
CA MET A 159 -10.46 3.20 11.74
C MET A 159 -9.39 3.46 12.80
N GLU A 160 -8.72 4.61 12.75
CA GLU A 160 -7.72 4.97 13.77
C GLU A 160 -8.36 5.32 15.11
N GLN A 161 -9.49 6.04 15.10
CA GLN A 161 -10.24 6.39 16.32
C GLN A 161 -10.80 5.16 17.04
N GLU A 162 -11.25 4.18 16.26
CA GLU A 162 -11.87 2.94 16.76
C GLU A 162 -10.84 1.80 16.87
N ARG A 163 -9.55 2.08 16.69
CA ARG A 163 -8.51 1.05 16.76
C ARG A 163 -8.48 0.47 18.18
N PRO A 164 -8.81 -0.82 18.36
CA PRO A 164 -8.88 -1.38 19.70
C PRO A 164 -7.48 -1.44 20.34
N ALA A 165 -7.45 -1.49 21.68
CA ALA A 165 -6.22 -1.75 22.41
C ALA A 165 -5.61 -3.10 21.98
N ALA A 166 -4.28 -3.22 22.09
CA ALA A 166 -3.56 -4.42 21.67
C ALA A 166 -4.14 -5.68 22.32
N GLY A 167 -4.69 -6.59 21.49
CA GLY A 167 -5.21 -7.90 21.93
C GLY A 167 -6.67 -8.19 21.58
N GLU A 168 -7.44 -7.21 21.10
CA GLU A 168 -8.83 -7.43 20.66
C GLU A 168 -8.95 -7.58 19.12
N PRO A 169 -9.92 -8.38 18.64
CA PRO A 169 -10.13 -8.55 17.20
C PRO A 169 -10.57 -7.23 16.56
N ALA A 170 -9.66 -6.60 15.82
CA ALA A 170 -9.95 -5.43 15.03
C ALA A 170 -10.76 -5.81 13.79
N GLY A 171 -11.90 -5.14 13.60
CA GLY A 171 -12.71 -5.27 12.41
C GLY A 171 -13.72 -4.14 12.37
N LEU A 172 -13.36 -3.02 11.74
CA LEU A 172 -14.32 -1.95 11.47
C LEU A 172 -15.40 -2.53 10.55
N ARG A 173 -16.58 -2.83 11.10
CA ARG A 173 -17.76 -3.11 10.29
C ARG A 173 -18.27 -1.78 9.78
N ILE A 174 -18.03 -1.51 8.49
CA ILE A 174 -18.78 -0.47 7.80
C ILE A 174 -20.23 -0.96 7.74
N ASP A 175 -21.07 -0.39 8.60
CA ASP A 175 -22.51 -0.62 8.53
C ASP A 175 -23.03 0.02 7.24
N THR A 176 -23.32 -0.84 6.27
CA THR A 176 -23.79 -0.50 4.93
C THR A 176 -25.32 -0.45 4.86
N THR A 177 -26.02 -0.49 5.99
CA THR A 177 -27.47 -0.28 5.99
C THR A 177 -27.79 1.10 5.42
N ALA A 178 -28.91 1.18 4.69
CA ALA A 178 -29.34 2.42 4.06
C ALA A 178 -29.53 3.55 5.09
N LEU A 179 -29.91 3.21 6.33
CA LEU A 179 -30.06 4.16 7.43
C LEU A 179 -28.71 4.77 7.81
N GLN A 180 -27.70 3.93 8.05
CA GLN A 180 -26.39 4.39 8.50
C GLN A 180 -25.60 5.10 7.40
N LEU A 181 -25.72 4.66 6.15
CA LEU A 181 -25.13 5.37 5.00
C LEU A 181 -25.74 6.76 4.82
N ARG A 182 -27.07 6.90 5.00
CA ARG A 182 -27.73 8.21 4.98
C ARG A 182 -27.22 9.10 6.11
N ALA A 183 -27.23 8.61 7.35
CA ALA A 183 -26.74 9.35 8.50
C ALA A 183 -25.26 9.81 8.36
N SER A 184 -24.44 9.00 7.68
CA SER A 184 -23.01 9.29 7.45
C SER A 184 -22.76 10.39 6.40
N VAL A 185 -23.72 10.63 5.50
CA VAL A 185 -23.58 11.55 4.36
C VAL A 185 -24.45 12.80 4.53
N THR A 186 -25.58 12.70 5.23
CA THR A 186 -26.42 13.85 5.58
C THR A 186 -25.88 14.49 6.86
N SER A 187 -25.34 15.70 6.76
CA SER A 187 -24.96 16.48 7.94
C SER A 187 -26.18 16.69 8.87
N PRO A 188 -26.06 16.51 10.20
CA PRO A 188 -27.14 16.87 11.11
C PRO A 188 -27.43 18.38 11.12
N VAL A 189 -26.42 19.23 10.90
CA VAL A 189 -26.53 20.68 10.69
C VAL A 189 -25.27 21.15 9.94
N GLY A 190 -25.48 21.84 8.82
CA GLY A 190 -24.43 22.18 7.85
C GLY A 190 -23.23 22.94 8.41
N ARG A 191 -22.08 22.26 8.46
CA ARG A 191 -20.77 22.85 8.16
C ARG A 191 -19.80 21.72 7.77
N PRO A 192 -19.16 21.76 6.59
CA PRO A 192 -18.09 20.81 6.29
C PRO A 192 -16.90 21.08 7.24
N PRO A 193 -16.27 20.04 7.83
CA PRO A 193 -15.15 20.22 8.73
C PRO A 193 -13.96 20.84 7.98
N PRO A 194 -13.19 21.75 8.61
CA PRO A 194 -12.07 22.43 7.96
C PRO A 194 -10.87 21.49 7.90
N ARG A 195 -10.80 20.59 6.91
CA ARG A 195 -9.59 19.76 6.73
C ARG A 195 -9.31 19.32 5.29
N CYS A 196 -9.45 20.24 4.34
CA CYS A 196 -8.72 20.15 3.06
C CYS A 196 -7.22 20.52 3.22
N ALA A 197 -6.78 20.95 4.42
CA ALA A 197 -5.41 21.38 4.69
C ALA A 197 -4.42 20.23 5.00
N SER A 198 -4.90 19.05 5.43
CA SER A 198 -4.01 17.90 5.71
C SER A 198 -3.46 17.25 4.44
N TRP A 199 -4.12 17.45 3.29
CA TRP A 199 -3.71 16.90 1.99
C TRP A 199 -2.39 17.50 1.49
N LYS A 200 -2.06 18.74 1.89
CA LYS A 200 -0.74 19.34 1.61
C LYS A 200 0.39 18.76 2.46
N LYS A 201 0.08 18.23 3.66
CA LYS A 201 1.07 17.55 4.51
C LYS A 201 1.28 16.09 4.11
N ALA A 202 0.28 15.44 3.52
CA ALA A 202 0.34 14.05 3.06
C ALA A 202 0.80 13.86 1.61
N GLY A 203 1.33 14.90 0.94
CA GLY A 203 1.94 14.77 -0.39
C GLY A 203 0.98 14.58 -1.58
N PHE A 204 -0.34 14.50 -1.36
CA PHE A 204 -1.38 14.33 -2.38
C PHE A 204 -1.71 15.62 -3.18
N GLY A 205 -0.74 16.52 -3.33
CA GLY A 205 -0.84 17.69 -4.19
C GLY A 205 -0.02 17.47 -5.44
N GLY A 206 -0.67 17.22 -6.59
CA GLY A 206 0.00 17.19 -7.89
C GLY A 206 0.95 18.37 -8.03
N ARG A 207 2.24 18.08 -8.22
CA ARG A 207 3.26 19.11 -8.48
C ARG A 207 2.83 19.86 -9.73
N ARG A 208 2.32 21.09 -9.57
CA ARG A 208 2.21 22.03 -10.69
C ARG A 208 3.61 22.20 -11.25
N ARG A 209 3.91 21.55 -12.38
CA ARG A 209 5.07 21.89 -13.21
C ARG A 209 4.87 23.34 -13.64
N SER A 210 5.63 24.24 -13.03
CA SER A 210 5.80 25.61 -13.51
C SER A 210 6.34 25.53 -14.95
N ARG A 211 5.52 25.88 -15.94
CA ARG A 211 6.01 26.13 -17.30
C ARG A 211 6.92 27.36 -17.25
N PRO A 212 8.15 27.32 -17.77
CA PRO A 212 8.96 28.52 -17.90
C PRO A 212 8.30 29.44 -18.94
N ARG A 213 8.11 30.72 -18.57
CA ARG A 213 7.65 31.78 -19.47
C ARG A 213 8.65 31.91 -20.62
N ARG A 214 8.19 31.72 -21.85
CA ARG A 214 8.93 32.13 -23.06
C ARG A 214 9.11 33.65 -23.02
N GLN A 215 10.36 34.11 -22.94
CA GLN A 215 10.71 35.48 -23.32
C GLN A 215 10.64 35.57 -24.85
N LYS A 216 9.94 36.59 -25.36
CA LYS A 216 10.00 36.99 -26.78
C LYS A 216 11.21 37.92 -26.97
N PRO A 217 11.96 37.82 -28.08
CA PRO A 217 13.00 38.77 -28.38
C PRO A 217 12.44 40.03 -29.07
N LEU A 218 12.98 41.18 -28.70
CA LEU A 218 13.21 42.34 -29.57
C LEU A 218 14.72 42.61 -29.52
#